data_AF-A0A2V9JHH1-F1
#
_entry.id   AF-A0A2V9JHH1-F1
#
_cell.length_a   1.000
_cell.length_b   1.000
_cell.length_c   1.000
_cell.angle_alpha   90.00
_cell.angle_beta   90.00
_cell.angle_gamma   90.00
#
_symmetry.space_group_name_H-M   'P 1'
#
loop_
_entity.id
_entity.type
_entity.pdbx_description
1 polymer ?
#
loop_
_entity_poly.entity_id
_entity_poly.type
_entity_poly.pdbx_seq_one_letter_code
_entity_poly.pdbx_strand_id
1 'polypeptide(L)'
;VDLGGKTVLPGLMDSHAHPADACLTEFDHPIPEMETLQDVLDYIRRRAAVVKEGEWIEVRQVFITRLLEQRYPTRDELDRAAPKHPV
;
A
#
# COMPACT_ATOMS: atom_id res chain seq x y z
N VAL A 1 26.33 17.56 -26.45
CA VAL A 1 25.19 16.88 -27.10
C VAL A 1 24.38 17.94 -27.82
N ASP A 2 24.06 17.73 -29.10
CA ASP A 2 23.10 18.57 -29.83
C ASP A 2 21.68 18.11 -29.48
N LEU A 3 20.84 19.05 -29.02
CA LEU A 3 19.50 18.78 -28.54
C LEU A 3 18.43 18.90 -29.64
N GLY A 4 18.77 19.37 -30.85
CA GLY A 4 17.85 19.46 -31.98
C GLY A 4 16.59 20.29 -31.69
N GLY A 5 16.73 21.39 -30.94
CA GLY A 5 15.62 22.27 -30.56
C GLY A 5 14.77 21.83 -29.36
N LYS A 6 15.16 20.75 -28.66
CA LYS A 6 14.48 20.29 -27.43
C LYS A 6 14.89 21.10 -26.20
N THR A 7 13.98 21.15 -25.22
CA THR A 7 14.20 21.83 -23.93
C THR A 7 14.85 20.90 -22.92
N VAL A 8 15.76 21.46 -22.12
CA VAL A 8 16.30 20.84 -20.90
C VAL A 8 15.78 21.61 -19.70
N LEU A 9 15.35 20.86 -18.68
CA LEU A 9 14.93 21.40 -17.39
C LEU A 9 15.87 20.88 -16.29
N PRO A 10 16.01 21.61 -15.17
CA PRO A 10 16.61 21.04 -13.96
C PRO A 10 15.92 19.73 -13.58
N GLY A 11 16.69 18.79 -13.04
CA GLY A 11 16.12 17.58 -12.46
C GLY A 11 15.13 17.92 -11.34
N LEU A 12 14.14 17.05 -11.14
CA LEU A 12 13.23 17.19 -10.01
C LEU A 12 14.02 17.07 -8.71
N MET A 13 13.75 17.96 -7.76
CA MET A 13 14.33 17.95 -6.43
C MET A 13 13.22 17.75 -5.40
N ASP A 14 13.26 16.63 -4.71
CA ASP A 14 12.40 16.36 -3.56
C ASP A 14 13.15 16.76 -2.29
N SER A 15 12.64 17.78 -1.58
CA SER A 15 13.28 18.31 -0.37
C SER A 15 13.08 17.42 0.85
N HIS A 16 12.13 16.49 0.83
CA HIS A 16 11.88 15.56 1.95
C HIS A 16 11.24 14.27 1.44
N ALA A 17 12.03 13.21 1.44
CA ALA A 17 11.57 11.88 1.05
C ALA A 17 12.02 10.83 2.07
N HIS A 18 11.36 9.66 2.00
CA HIS A 18 11.78 8.43 2.70
C HIS A 18 12.11 7.34 1.66
N PRO A 19 13.22 7.43 0.90
CA PRO A 19 13.45 6.58 -0.28
C PRO A 19 13.57 5.09 0.04
N ALA A 20 14.15 4.75 1.19
CA ALA A 20 14.30 3.35 1.63
C ALA A 20 12.93 2.70 1.95
N ASP A 21 12.01 3.44 2.55
CA ASP A 21 10.64 2.97 2.79
C ASP A 21 9.86 2.90 1.48
N ALA A 22 10.01 3.94 0.63
CA ALA A 22 9.30 4.04 -0.63
C ALA A 22 9.66 2.90 -1.59
N CYS A 23 10.94 2.50 -1.65
CA CYS A 23 11.37 1.43 -2.55
C CYS A 23 10.88 0.03 -2.12
N LEU A 24 10.46 -0.14 -0.86
CA LEU A 24 9.97 -1.42 -0.34
C LEU A 24 8.45 -1.60 -0.47
N THR A 25 7.69 -0.52 -0.71
CA THR A 25 6.22 -0.53 -0.63
C THR A 25 5.57 -1.61 -1.52
N GLU A 26 6.11 -1.83 -2.72
CA GLU A 26 5.64 -2.88 -3.65
C GLU A 26 6.75 -3.88 -4.02
N PHE A 27 7.82 -3.94 -3.22
CA PHE A 27 8.97 -4.79 -3.53
C PHE A 27 8.63 -6.28 -3.49
N ASP A 28 7.86 -6.71 -2.48
CA ASP A 28 7.43 -8.11 -2.35
C ASP A 28 6.35 -8.46 -3.38
N HIS A 29 5.38 -7.56 -3.58
CA HIS A 29 4.25 -7.77 -4.48
C HIS A 29 3.53 -6.43 -4.79
N PRO A 30 2.74 -6.36 -5.89
CA PRO A 30 1.94 -5.18 -6.19
C PRO A 30 0.82 -4.96 -5.15
N ILE A 31 0.54 -3.70 -4.82
CA ILE A 31 -0.58 -3.31 -3.96
C ILE A 31 -1.66 -2.70 -4.86
N PRO A 32 -2.88 -3.27 -4.93
CA PRO A 32 -3.93 -2.72 -5.77
C PRO A 32 -4.47 -1.40 -5.21
N GLU A 33 -5.12 -0.63 -6.07
CA GLU A 33 -5.98 0.47 -5.62
C GLU A 33 -7.11 -0.08 -4.75
N MET A 34 -7.46 0.67 -3.70
CA MET A 34 -8.50 0.32 -2.73
C MET A 34 -9.39 1.54 -2.52
N GLU A 35 -10.65 1.44 -2.95
CA GLU A 35 -11.64 2.52 -2.88
C GLU A 35 -12.73 2.21 -1.85
N THR A 36 -12.81 0.97 -1.38
CA THR A 36 -13.77 0.52 -0.38
C THR A 36 -13.05 -0.18 0.76
N LEU A 37 -13.72 -0.21 1.91
CA LEU A 37 -13.29 -1.04 3.02
C LEU A 37 -13.19 -2.51 2.63
N GLN A 38 -14.10 -2.98 1.77
CA GLN A 38 -14.11 -4.35 1.30
C GLN A 38 -12.84 -4.67 0.48
N ASP A 39 -12.34 -3.74 -0.33
CA ASP A 39 -11.08 -3.92 -1.07
C ASP A 39 -9.90 -4.14 -0.12
N VAL A 40 -9.84 -3.37 0.97
CA VAL A 40 -8.81 -3.51 2.02
C VAL A 40 -8.90 -4.89 2.68
N LEU A 41 -10.10 -5.33 3.05
CA LEU A 41 -10.31 -6.62 3.68
C LEU A 41 -10.00 -7.78 2.73
N ASP A 42 -10.34 -7.66 1.44
CA ASP A 42 -10.03 -8.67 0.43
C ASP A 42 -8.53 -8.74 0.13
N TYR A 43 -7.84 -7.60 0.12
CA TYR A 43 -6.38 -7.57 0.05
C TYR A 43 -5.76 -8.32 1.24
N ILE A 44 -6.20 -8.04 2.47
CA ILE A 44 -5.71 -8.72 3.68
C ILE A 44 -5.95 -10.24 3.60
N ARG A 45 -7.15 -10.67 3.18
CA ARG A 45 -7.46 -12.11 3.00
C ARG A 45 -6.52 -12.78 2.00
N ARG A 46 -6.22 -12.13 0.89
CA ARG A 46 -5.28 -12.64 -0.13
C ARG A 46 -3.87 -12.76 0.43
N ARG A 47 -3.43 -11.80 1.24
CA ARG A 47 -2.12 -11.86 1.92
C ARG A 47 -2.07 -12.96 2.96
N ALA A 48 -3.12 -13.15 3.75
CA ALA A 48 -3.22 -14.25 4.72
C ALA A 48 -3.13 -15.65 4.07
N ALA A 49 -3.49 -15.79 2.79
CA ALA A 49 -3.38 -17.05 2.07
C ALA A 49 -1.95 -17.41 1.63
N VAL A 50 -1.02 -16.45 1.63
CA VAL A 50 0.36 -16.64 1.11
C VAL A 50 1.45 -16.40 2.17
N VAL A 51 1.17 -15.56 3.17
CA VAL A 51 2.06 -15.31 4.30
C VAL A 51 2.01 -16.50 5.26
N LYS A 52 3.13 -16.85 5.91
CA LYS A 52 3.13 -17.98 6.86
C LYS A 52 2.30 -17.64 8.09
N GLU A 53 1.65 -18.65 8.67
CA GLU A 53 0.84 -18.51 9.88
C GLU A 53 1.63 -17.80 10.99
N GLY A 54 1.04 -16.78 11.62
CA GLY A 54 1.65 -15.97 12.67
C GLY A 54 2.59 -14.84 12.20
N GLU A 55 2.95 -14.78 10.91
CA GLU A 55 3.69 -13.64 10.36
C GLU A 55 2.76 -12.46 10.06
N TRP A 56 3.31 -11.25 10.13
CA TRP A 56 2.59 -9.98 9.97
C TRP A 56 2.09 -9.76 8.54
N ILE A 57 0.89 -9.19 8.44
CA ILE A 57 0.35 -8.62 7.20
C ILE A 57 0.32 -7.10 7.37
N GLU A 58 1.20 -6.39 6.68
CA GLU A 58 1.25 -4.93 6.73
C GLU A 58 0.60 -4.32 5.48
N VAL A 59 -0.25 -3.31 5.69
CA VAL A 59 -0.77 -2.46 4.63
C VAL A 59 -0.57 -1.00 5.00
N ARG A 60 0.15 -0.26 4.16
CA ARG A 60 0.42 1.17 4.36
C ARG A 60 -0.46 2.00 3.42
N GLN A 61 -0.60 3.29 3.70
CA GLN A 61 -1.27 4.26 2.81
C GLN A 61 -2.78 3.98 2.56
N VAL A 62 -3.45 3.25 3.45
CA VAL A 62 -4.92 3.22 3.49
C VAL A 62 -5.38 4.54 4.11
N PHE A 63 -5.98 5.41 3.32
CA PHE A 63 -6.52 6.68 3.80
C PHE A 63 -8.04 6.64 3.77
N ILE A 64 -8.69 6.92 4.91
CA ILE A 64 -10.17 6.91 4.99
C ILE A 64 -10.82 7.88 4.01
N THR A 65 -10.13 8.94 3.59
CA THR A 65 -10.62 9.90 2.59
C THR A 65 -10.68 9.34 1.17
N ARG A 66 -10.02 8.20 0.92
CA ARG A 66 -10.10 7.45 -0.34
C ARG A 66 -11.12 6.31 -0.28
N LEU A 67 -11.58 5.94 0.92
CA LEU A 67 -12.55 4.86 1.11
C LEU A 67 -13.98 5.42 1.09
N LEU A 68 -14.89 4.75 0.40
CA LEU A 68 -16.32 5.12 0.35
C LEU A 68 -16.95 5.19 1.74
N GLU A 69 -16.58 4.27 2.64
CA GLU A 69 -17.14 4.17 3.99
C GLU A 69 -16.54 5.21 4.97
N GLN A 70 -15.48 5.93 4.57
CA GLN A 70 -14.82 6.95 5.37
C GLN A 70 -14.41 6.51 6.79
N ARG A 71 -14.06 5.24 6.93
CA ARG A 71 -13.56 4.66 8.18
C ARG A 71 -12.51 3.60 7.92
N TYR A 72 -11.74 3.26 8.95
CA TYR A 72 -10.85 2.12 8.93
C TYR A 72 -11.62 0.80 9.17
N PRO A 73 -10.99 -0.34 8.83
CA PRO A 73 -11.40 -1.64 9.36
C PRO A 73 -11.47 -1.61 10.89
N THR A 74 -12.50 -2.25 11.43
CA THR A 74 -12.56 -2.58 12.85
C THR A 74 -11.67 -3.77 13.17
N ARG A 75 -11.29 -3.92 14.44
CA ARG A 75 -10.56 -5.10 14.91
C ARG A 75 -11.27 -6.40 14.53
N ASP A 76 -12.58 -6.49 14.73
CA ASP A 76 -13.34 -7.72 14.42
C ASP A 76 -13.36 -8.03 12.92
N GLU A 77 -13.37 -7.01 12.05
CA GLU A 77 -13.26 -7.20 10.59
C GLU A 77 -11.87 -7.71 10.18
N LEU A 78 -10.80 -7.20 10.82
CA LEU A 78 -9.43 -7.66 10.62
C LEU A 78 -9.23 -9.10 11.13
N ASP A 79 -9.68 -9.39 12.36
CA ASP A 79 -9.64 -10.72 12.98
C ASP A 79 -10.40 -11.74 12.11
N ARG A 80 -11.48 -11.33 11.43
CA ARG A 80 -12.19 -12.21 10.46
C ARG A 80 -11.46 -12.35 9.13
N ALA A 81 -10.75 -11.33 8.67
CA ALA A 81 -10.03 -11.35 7.40
C ALA A 81 -8.74 -12.17 7.47
N ALA A 82 -8.04 -12.15 8.61
CA ALA A 82 -6.80 -12.88 8.81
C ALA A 82 -6.71 -13.47 10.24
N PRO A 83 -7.55 -14.45 10.61
CA PRO A 83 -7.71 -14.92 11.99
C PRO A 83 -6.48 -15.55 12.64
N LYS A 84 -5.45 -15.82 11.86
CA LYS A 84 -4.21 -16.46 12.30
C LYS A 84 -2.96 -15.60 12.10
N HIS A 85 -3.15 -14.34 11.73
CA HIS A 85 -2.06 -13.42 11.45
C HIS A 85 -2.29 -12.12 12.21
N PRO A 86 -1.25 -11.53 12.80
CA PRO A 86 -1.31 -10.14 13.18
C PRO A 86 -1.40 -9.26 11.93
N VAL A 87 -2.25 -8.22 12.00
CA VAL A 87 -2.51 -7.23 10.95
C VAL A 87 -2.43 -5.83 11.56
#